data_AF-D9UQE0-F1
#
_entry.id   AF-D9UQE0-F1
#
_cell.length_a   1.000
_cell.length_b   1.000
_cell.length_c   1.000
_cell.angle_alpha   90.00
_cell.angle_beta   90.00
_cell.angle_gamma   90.00
#
_symmetry.space_group_name_H-M   'P 1'
#
loop_
_entity.id
_entity.type
_entity.pdbx_description
1 polymer ?
#
loop_
_entity_poly.entity_id
_entity_poly.type
_entity_poly.pdbx_seq_one_letter_code
_entity_poly.pdbx_strand_id
1 'polypeptide(L)'
;PRVQSAPGEQPALELLVHGVGGTTPAEMLDDPHTVRVAGDDTAALYRRAKDAPPREEDAPPGEHAPPHADAPPHDAAPPREDASRAPRPEADAPVQEAYVWCNLTSGDASRALWLLLLPFMVVNLAHWMRPRALRRPRLVRLYGALVRLLGLSLTVLLVAAACEVALDLTAWQCAGTAACAEGRAWLGFLSPHTSPGDWWTQPGRRLALAALVPAALVLLLWFLAHKTWSAYENQRPLPASTDDTGSAPDAGATATAPAHEAKVPRDTPALARPGFWYGRRI
;
A
#
# COMPACT_ATOMS: atom_id res chain seq x y z
N PRO A 1 -9.20 26.24 -3.86
CA PRO A 1 -9.65 26.37 -5.26
C PRO A 1 -10.28 25.05 -5.71
N ARG A 2 -11.59 25.08 -5.99
CA ARG A 2 -12.26 23.99 -6.70
C ARG A 2 -11.57 23.85 -8.05
N VAL A 3 -11.08 22.67 -8.36
CA VAL A 3 -10.82 22.29 -9.75
C VAL A 3 -12.21 22.17 -10.35
N GLN A 4 -12.74 23.28 -10.88
CA GLN A 4 -13.87 23.21 -11.79
C GLN A 4 -13.27 22.83 -13.13
N SER A 5 -13.52 21.59 -13.55
CA SER A 5 -13.36 21.15 -14.93
C SER A 5 -14.04 22.18 -15.82
N ALA A 6 -13.40 22.57 -16.92
CA ALA A 6 -14.08 23.41 -17.91
C ALA A 6 -15.35 22.68 -18.37
N PRO A 7 -16.46 23.38 -18.65
CA PRO A 7 -17.67 22.74 -19.16
C PRO A 7 -17.34 21.99 -20.47
N GLY A 8 -17.36 20.65 -20.42
CA GLY A 8 -17.03 19.76 -21.54
C GLY A 8 -15.82 18.84 -21.33
N GLU A 9 -15.03 19.00 -20.27
CA GLU A 9 -13.88 18.14 -19.99
C GLU A 9 -14.31 16.92 -19.17
N GLN A 10 -14.38 15.75 -19.81
CA GLN A 10 -14.64 14.49 -19.12
C GLN A 10 -13.43 14.13 -18.24
N PRO A 11 -13.63 13.56 -17.03
CA PRO A 11 -12.52 13.11 -16.21
C PRO A 11 -11.76 11.98 -16.93
N ALA A 12 -10.44 11.95 -16.83
CA ALA A 12 -9.66 10.84 -17.38
C ALA A 12 -9.88 9.50 -16.66
N LEU A 13 -10.40 9.55 -15.42
CA LEU A 13 -10.66 8.38 -14.57
C LEU A 13 -11.90 8.60 -13.72
N GLU A 14 -12.75 7.58 -13.64
CA GLU A 14 -13.89 7.49 -12.74
C GLU A 14 -13.66 6.38 -11.71
N LEU A 15 -13.64 6.73 -10.42
CA LEU A 15 -13.48 5.78 -9.33
C LEU A 15 -14.85 5.42 -8.73
N LEU A 16 -15.29 4.20 -8.95
CA LEU A 16 -16.52 3.64 -8.42
C LEU A 16 -16.24 3.04 -7.04
N VAL A 17 -17.05 3.41 -6.04
CA VAL A 17 -16.92 2.92 -4.66
C VAL A 17 -18.26 2.42 -4.18
N HIS A 18 -18.33 1.15 -3.78
CA HIS A 18 -19.57 0.57 -3.27
C HIS A 18 -19.87 1.01 -1.82
N GLY A 19 -21.16 1.04 -1.47
CA GLY A 19 -21.62 1.21 -0.09
C GLY A 19 -21.39 -0.05 0.77
N VAL A 20 -21.95 -0.11 1.97
CA VAL A 20 -21.69 -1.21 2.91
C VAL A 20 -22.20 -2.60 2.43
N GLY A 21 -23.07 -2.63 1.42
CA GLY A 21 -23.69 -3.86 0.89
C GLY A 21 -22.79 -4.80 0.09
N GLY A 22 -21.52 -4.43 -0.17
CA GLY A 22 -20.53 -5.34 -0.77
C GLY A 22 -20.81 -5.73 -2.22
N THR A 23 -21.03 -4.73 -3.09
CA THR A 23 -21.18 -4.93 -4.53
C THR A 23 -19.90 -5.50 -5.15
N THR A 24 -20.03 -6.45 -6.06
CA THR A 24 -18.86 -7.06 -6.73
C THR A 24 -18.23 -6.10 -7.74
N PRO A 25 -16.94 -6.26 -8.07
CA PRO A 25 -16.31 -5.45 -9.13
C PRO A 25 -17.04 -5.55 -10.47
N ALA A 26 -17.57 -6.73 -10.82
CA ALA A 26 -18.27 -6.97 -12.07
C ALA A 26 -19.57 -6.19 -12.17
N GLU A 27 -20.34 -6.15 -11.08
CA GLU A 27 -21.56 -5.34 -10.99
C GLU A 27 -21.24 -3.83 -11.00
N MET A 28 -20.16 -3.41 -10.34
CA MET A 28 -19.75 -2.00 -10.34
C MET A 28 -19.33 -1.54 -11.75
N LEU A 29 -18.60 -2.38 -12.48
CA LEU A 29 -18.04 -2.04 -13.80
C LEU A 29 -18.96 -2.40 -14.97
N ASP A 30 -20.12 -3.01 -14.68
CA ASP A 30 -21.05 -3.59 -15.66
C ASP A 30 -20.35 -4.50 -16.68
N ASP A 31 -19.41 -5.32 -16.19
CA ASP A 31 -18.57 -6.18 -17.04
C ASP A 31 -18.16 -7.45 -16.26
N PRO A 32 -18.42 -8.65 -16.78
CA PRO A 32 -18.03 -9.89 -16.11
C PRO A 32 -16.50 -10.13 -16.12
N HIS A 33 -15.75 -9.50 -17.02
CA HIS A 33 -14.31 -9.69 -17.17
C HIS A 33 -13.54 -8.57 -16.47
N THR A 34 -13.46 -8.66 -15.15
CA THR A 34 -12.67 -7.74 -14.33
C THR A 34 -11.32 -8.31 -13.96
N VAL A 35 -10.32 -7.44 -13.85
CA VAL A 35 -8.96 -7.79 -13.42
C VAL A 35 -8.55 -6.89 -12.26
N ARG A 36 -7.92 -7.48 -11.24
CA ARG A 36 -7.30 -6.72 -10.14
C ARG A 36 -6.07 -6.01 -10.66
N VAL A 37 -6.06 -4.68 -10.60
CA VAL A 37 -4.93 -3.85 -11.03
C VAL A 37 -4.02 -3.44 -9.88
N ALA A 38 -4.55 -3.38 -8.66
CA ALA A 38 -3.82 -3.01 -7.45
C ALA A 38 -4.51 -3.57 -6.18
N GLY A 39 -3.76 -3.65 -5.08
CA GLY A 39 -4.23 -4.14 -3.79
C GLY A 39 -4.23 -5.67 -3.66
N ASP A 40 -5.03 -6.18 -2.73
CA ASP A 40 -5.08 -7.58 -2.33
C ASP A 40 -6.52 -8.09 -2.13
N ASP A 41 -6.69 -9.24 -1.49
CA ASP A 41 -8.02 -9.83 -1.24
C ASP A 41 -8.82 -9.09 -0.15
N THR A 42 -8.19 -8.14 0.58
CA THR A 42 -8.83 -7.35 1.62
C THR A 42 -9.38 -6.04 1.06
N ALA A 43 -8.57 -5.35 0.26
CA ALA A 43 -8.98 -4.15 -0.47
C ALA A 43 -8.20 -4.03 -1.78
N ALA A 44 -8.92 -3.77 -2.87
CA ALA A 44 -8.33 -3.77 -4.21
C ALA A 44 -9.04 -2.84 -5.19
N LEU A 45 -8.30 -2.45 -6.22
CA LEU A 45 -8.79 -1.76 -7.39
C LEU A 45 -8.93 -2.76 -8.54
N TYR A 46 -10.06 -2.68 -9.23
CA TYR A 46 -10.38 -3.50 -10.39
C TYR A 46 -10.66 -2.63 -11.60
N ARG A 47 -10.26 -3.10 -12.78
CA ARG A 47 -10.65 -2.55 -14.08
C ARG A 47 -11.30 -3.63 -14.93
N ARG A 48 -12.02 -3.22 -15.98
CA ARG A 48 -12.40 -4.12 -17.05
C ARG A 48 -11.14 -4.60 -17.77
N ALA A 49 -11.10 -5.85 -18.22
CA ALA A 49 -9.92 -6.43 -18.86
C ALA A 49 -9.46 -5.62 -20.08
N LYS A 50 -10.40 -5.02 -20.82
CA LYS A 50 -10.15 -4.13 -21.96
C LYS A 50 -9.53 -2.77 -21.61
N ASP A 51 -9.68 -2.32 -20.36
CA ASP A 51 -9.21 -1.02 -19.86
C ASP A 51 -7.94 -1.16 -18.98
N ALA A 52 -7.45 -2.39 -18.81
CA ALA A 52 -6.25 -2.69 -18.05
C ALA A 52 -5.01 -2.53 -18.94
N PRO A 53 -3.89 -1.99 -18.41
CA PRO A 53 -2.64 -2.00 -19.15
C PRO A 53 -2.25 -3.45 -19.49
N PRO A 54 -1.60 -3.71 -20.65
CA PRO A 54 -1.12 -5.03 -21.00
C PRO A 54 -0.27 -5.60 -19.85
N ARG A 55 -0.48 -6.86 -19.46
CA ARG A 55 0.44 -7.51 -18.53
C ARG A 55 1.82 -7.54 -19.17
N GLU A 56 2.88 -7.29 -18.40
CA GLU A 56 4.26 -7.41 -18.87
C GLU A 56 4.54 -8.80 -19.50
N GLU A 57 3.81 -9.83 -19.10
CA GLU A 57 3.89 -11.20 -19.66
C GLU A 57 3.23 -11.37 -21.03
N ASP A 58 2.33 -10.47 -21.44
CA ASP A 58 1.60 -10.53 -22.71
C ASP A 58 2.24 -9.64 -23.81
N ALA A 59 3.40 -9.04 -23.53
CA ALA A 59 4.13 -8.26 -24.52
C ALA A 59 4.58 -9.20 -25.66
N PRO A 60 4.19 -8.95 -26.93
CA PRO A 60 4.66 -9.77 -28.05
C PRO A 60 6.19 -9.75 -28.07
N PRO A 61 6.87 -10.88 -28.35
CA PRO A 61 8.32 -10.90 -28.49
C PRO A 61 8.70 -9.79 -29.47
N GLY A 62 9.53 -8.85 -29.01
CA GLY A 62 9.92 -7.67 -29.77
C GLY A 62 10.24 -8.05 -31.20
N GLU A 63 9.49 -7.46 -32.13
CA GLU A 63 9.65 -7.69 -33.56
C GLU A 63 11.01 -7.13 -33.98
N HIS A 64 12.03 -7.95 -33.83
CA HIS A 64 13.32 -7.84 -34.50
C HIS A 64 13.36 -8.93 -35.55
N ALA A 65 12.41 -8.86 -36.50
CA ALA A 65 12.62 -9.49 -37.79
C ALA A 65 13.76 -8.71 -38.48
N PRO A 66 14.91 -9.34 -38.80
CA PRO A 66 15.96 -8.66 -39.53
C PRO A 66 15.43 -8.26 -40.92
N PRO A 67 15.93 -7.16 -41.52
CA PRO A 67 15.52 -6.79 -42.86
C PRO A 67 16.09 -7.83 -43.82
N HIS A 68 15.26 -8.77 -44.26
CA HIS A 68 15.58 -9.56 -45.44
C HIS A 68 15.48 -8.63 -46.65
N ALA A 69 16.65 -8.13 -47.07
CA ALA A 69 16.85 -7.72 -48.44
C ALA A 69 16.57 -8.95 -49.34
N ASP A 70 15.86 -8.72 -50.44
CA ASP A 70 15.46 -9.69 -51.48
C ASP A 70 14.00 -10.18 -51.41
N ALA A 71 13.06 -9.26 -51.66
CA ALA A 71 11.73 -9.59 -52.17
C ALA A 71 11.54 -8.97 -53.57
N PRO A 72 11.26 -9.77 -54.63
CA PRO A 72 11.08 -9.25 -55.98
C PRO A 72 9.71 -8.55 -56.13
N PRO A 73 9.57 -7.60 -57.08
CA PRO A 73 8.33 -6.86 -57.28
C PRO A 73 7.33 -7.73 -58.03
N HIS A 74 6.17 -8.02 -57.44
CA HIS A 74 5.03 -8.56 -58.18
C HIS A 74 3.71 -7.91 -57.73
N ASP A 75 3.19 -7.09 -58.66
CA ASP A 75 1.82 -7.04 -59.16
C ASP A 75 0.62 -7.30 -58.22
N ALA A 76 -0.17 -6.23 -58.07
CA ALA A 76 -1.62 -6.19 -57.88
C ALA A 76 -2.25 -7.21 -56.91
N ALA A 77 -2.32 -6.83 -55.63
CA ALA A 77 -3.29 -7.42 -54.70
C ALA A 77 -4.70 -6.83 -54.94
N PRO A 78 -5.78 -7.64 -54.97
CA PRO A 78 -7.14 -7.14 -55.17
C PRO A 78 -7.62 -6.33 -53.95
N PRO A 79 -8.64 -5.46 -54.10
CA PRO A 79 -9.15 -4.66 -52.99
C PRO A 79 -9.71 -5.60 -51.93
N ARG A 80 -9.15 -5.55 -50.73
CA ARG A 80 -9.73 -6.26 -49.58
C ARG A 80 -11.01 -5.56 -49.20
N GLU A 81 -12.12 -6.28 -49.35
CA GLU A 81 -13.44 -5.90 -48.90
C GLU A 81 -13.41 -5.44 -47.43
N ASP A 82 -13.94 -4.25 -47.26
CA ASP A 82 -14.49 -3.58 -46.08
C ASP A 82 -14.80 -4.53 -44.92
N ALA A 83 -13.77 -4.90 -44.15
CA ALA A 83 -13.94 -5.50 -42.84
C ALA A 83 -14.56 -4.45 -41.92
N SER A 84 -15.90 -4.53 -41.85
CA SER A 84 -16.77 -4.15 -40.74
C SER A 84 -16.12 -3.19 -39.75
N ARG A 85 -16.40 -1.91 -39.93
CA ARG A 85 -16.13 -0.83 -38.98
C ARG A 85 -16.84 -1.15 -37.66
N ALA A 86 -16.19 -1.96 -36.82
CA ALA A 86 -16.55 -2.08 -35.41
C ALA A 86 -16.56 -0.65 -34.84
N PRO A 87 -17.57 -0.27 -34.04
CA PRO A 87 -17.58 1.04 -33.41
C PRO A 87 -16.29 1.13 -32.59
N ARG A 88 -15.43 2.09 -32.95
CA ARG A 88 -14.28 2.43 -32.12
C ARG A 88 -14.85 2.71 -30.71
N PRO A 89 -14.31 2.08 -29.66
CA PRO A 89 -14.69 2.44 -28.30
C PRO A 89 -14.61 3.94 -28.18
N GLU A 90 -15.62 4.52 -27.55
CA GLU A 90 -15.77 5.93 -27.25
C GLU A 90 -14.48 6.42 -26.58
N ALA A 91 -13.53 6.90 -27.40
CA ALA A 91 -12.14 7.18 -27.02
C ALA A 91 -12.01 8.37 -26.05
N ASP A 92 -13.15 8.85 -25.55
CA ASP A 92 -13.32 10.04 -24.72
C ASP A 92 -14.00 9.70 -23.38
N ALA A 93 -14.33 8.42 -23.12
CA ALA A 93 -14.96 7.99 -21.87
C ALA A 93 -13.90 7.78 -20.76
N PRO A 94 -14.18 8.17 -19.50
CA PRO A 94 -13.29 7.92 -18.37
C PRO A 94 -12.98 6.43 -18.22
N VAL A 95 -11.70 6.12 -17.92
CA VAL A 95 -11.35 4.79 -17.44
C VAL A 95 -12.04 4.56 -16.10
N GLN A 96 -12.86 3.51 -16.00
CA GLN A 96 -13.56 3.19 -14.76
C GLN A 96 -12.75 2.20 -13.91
N GLU A 97 -12.58 2.54 -12.63
CA GLU A 97 -11.96 1.69 -11.62
C GLU A 97 -12.96 1.40 -10.50
N ALA A 98 -13.14 0.14 -10.16
CA ALA A 98 -13.94 -0.26 -8.99
C ALA A 98 -13.02 -0.47 -7.78
N TYR A 99 -13.25 0.29 -6.72
CA TYR A 99 -12.62 0.08 -5.42
C TYR A 99 -13.51 -0.80 -4.54
N VAL A 100 -13.00 -1.99 -4.22
CA VAL A 100 -13.69 -2.96 -3.36
C VAL A 100 -13.01 -3.00 -2.00
N TRP A 101 -13.82 -2.81 -0.94
CA TRP A 101 -13.35 -2.62 0.44
C TRP A 101 -14.15 -3.40 1.49
N CYS A 102 -15.15 -4.20 1.09
CA CYS A 102 -16.04 -4.91 2.02
C CYS A 102 -15.29 -5.82 3.02
N ASN A 103 -14.19 -6.46 2.61
CA ASN A 103 -13.38 -7.29 3.51
C ASN A 103 -12.67 -6.48 4.63
N LEU A 104 -12.59 -5.14 4.54
CA LEU A 104 -12.15 -4.29 5.66
C LEU A 104 -13.16 -4.21 6.81
N THR A 105 -14.43 -4.58 6.59
CA THR A 105 -15.49 -4.47 7.61
C THR A 105 -16.21 -5.79 7.92
N SER A 106 -16.13 -6.79 7.04
CA SER A 106 -16.50 -8.19 7.33
C SER A 106 -15.26 -9.02 7.67
N GLY A 107 -15.08 -9.48 8.91
CA GLY A 107 -13.82 -10.15 9.29
C GLY A 107 -13.80 -10.74 10.70
N ASP A 108 -12.82 -11.63 10.87
CA ASP A 108 -12.57 -12.56 11.98
C ASP A 108 -12.53 -11.98 13.39
N ALA A 109 -12.71 -12.85 14.39
CA ALA A 109 -12.59 -12.52 15.82
C ALA A 109 -11.22 -11.91 16.20
N SER A 110 -10.18 -12.12 15.38
CA SER A 110 -8.86 -11.48 15.51
C SER A 110 -8.93 -9.95 15.41
N ARG A 111 -10.05 -9.38 14.92
CA ARG A 111 -10.32 -7.94 14.97
C ARG A 111 -10.31 -7.37 16.38
N ALA A 112 -10.68 -8.14 17.39
CA ALA A 112 -10.64 -7.67 18.78
C ALA A 112 -9.21 -7.30 19.24
N LEU A 113 -8.18 -7.98 18.73
CA LEU A 113 -6.78 -7.64 19.04
C LEU A 113 -6.39 -6.25 18.56
N TRP A 114 -7.07 -5.69 17.55
CA TRP A 114 -6.81 -4.32 17.08
C TRP A 114 -7.15 -3.25 18.11
N LEU A 115 -7.98 -3.55 19.12
CA LEU A 115 -8.25 -2.60 20.21
C LEU A 115 -6.98 -2.26 20.98
N LEU A 116 -6.01 -3.17 21.08
CA LEU A 116 -4.70 -2.90 21.66
C LEU A 116 -3.91 -1.88 20.82
N LEU A 117 -4.13 -1.86 19.51
CA LEU A 117 -3.48 -0.96 18.55
C LEU A 117 -4.27 0.32 18.28
N LEU A 118 -5.47 0.46 18.84
CA LEU A 118 -6.31 1.66 18.71
C LEU A 118 -5.57 2.97 18.96
N PRO A 119 -4.76 3.15 20.03
CA PRO A 119 -4.03 4.41 20.22
C PRO A 119 -3.04 4.69 19.08
N PHE A 120 -2.40 3.66 18.51
CA PHE A 120 -1.52 3.82 17.34
C PHE A 120 -2.30 4.19 16.09
N MET A 121 -3.49 3.59 15.89
CA MET A 121 -4.36 3.92 14.76
C MET A 121 -4.78 5.39 14.77
N VAL A 122 -5.11 5.93 15.95
CA VAL A 122 -5.49 7.35 16.11
C VAL A 122 -4.31 8.27 15.76
N VAL A 123 -3.09 7.94 16.20
CA VAL A 123 -1.89 8.72 15.84
C VAL A 123 -1.59 8.63 14.34
N ASN A 124 -1.74 7.45 13.74
CA ASN A 124 -1.60 7.27 12.30
C ASN A 124 -2.63 8.11 11.53
N LEU A 125 -3.89 8.10 11.96
CA LEU A 125 -4.94 8.93 11.37
C LEU A 125 -4.62 10.42 11.49
N ALA A 126 -4.16 10.86 12.66
CA ALA A 126 -3.75 12.25 12.88
C ALA A 126 -2.65 12.68 11.89
N HIS A 127 -1.69 11.79 11.59
CA HIS A 127 -0.66 12.07 10.59
C HIS A 127 -1.26 12.41 9.21
N TRP A 128 -2.26 11.64 8.76
CA TRP A 128 -2.94 11.83 7.48
C TRP A 128 -3.91 13.02 7.49
N MET A 129 -4.48 13.37 8.64
CA MET A 129 -5.35 14.55 8.81
C MET A 129 -4.60 15.89 8.89
N ARG A 130 -3.27 15.89 8.69
CA ARG A 130 -2.41 17.08 8.76
C ARG A 130 -2.96 18.23 7.90
N PRO A 131 -3.25 19.41 8.49
CA PRO A 131 -3.81 20.53 7.74
C PRO A 131 -2.89 20.98 6.59
N ARG A 132 -3.47 21.26 5.42
CA ARG A 132 -2.79 21.88 4.27
C ARG A 132 -2.56 23.38 4.50
N ALA A 133 -1.80 23.74 5.54
CA ALA A 133 -1.54 25.13 5.91
C ALA A 133 -0.43 25.74 5.04
N LEU A 134 -0.81 26.24 3.87
CA LEU A 134 0.07 26.83 2.84
C LEU A 134 0.91 28.03 3.32
N ARG A 135 0.58 28.64 4.46
CA ARG A 135 1.23 29.89 4.94
C ARG A 135 2.02 29.75 6.24
N ARG A 136 2.08 28.58 6.88
CA ARG A 136 2.82 28.39 8.16
C ARG A 136 3.66 27.11 8.18
N PRO A 137 4.72 27.00 7.35
CA PRO A 137 5.51 25.77 7.22
C PRO A 137 6.12 25.28 8.54
N ARG A 138 6.50 26.21 9.44
CA ARG A 138 7.02 25.87 10.78
C ARG A 138 5.98 25.14 11.63
N LEU A 139 4.73 25.61 11.64
CA LEU A 139 3.65 24.99 12.40
C LEU A 139 3.34 23.59 11.86
N VAL A 140 3.33 23.42 10.54
CA VAL A 140 3.06 22.10 9.94
C VAL A 140 4.20 21.11 10.19
N ARG A 141 5.45 21.58 10.30
CA ARG A 141 6.60 20.77 10.74
C ARG A 141 6.50 20.41 12.22
N LEU A 142 6.15 21.37 13.08
CA LEU A 142 5.96 21.14 14.51
C LEU A 142 4.86 20.09 14.76
N TYR A 143 3.71 20.23 14.09
CA TYR A 143 2.64 19.22 14.14
C TYR A 143 3.17 17.82 13.76
N GLY A 144 3.89 17.72 12.65
CA GLY A 144 4.49 16.45 12.23
C GLY A 144 5.48 15.87 13.24
N ALA A 145 6.30 16.72 13.86
CA ALA A 145 7.23 16.31 14.92
C ALA A 145 6.48 15.82 16.17
N LEU A 146 5.44 16.53 16.60
CA LEU A 146 4.62 16.15 17.76
C LEU A 146 3.89 14.82 17.54
N VAL A 147 3.31 14.60 16.36
CA VAL A 147 2.67 13.32 16.01
C VAL A 147 3.68 12.17 16.03
N ARG A 148 4.90 12.39 15.50
CA ARG A 148 5.98 11.39 15.55
C ARG A 148 6.44 11.09 16.97
N LEU A 149 6.62 12.12 17.80
CA LEU A 149 6.98 11.97 19.21
C LEU A 149 5.88 11.21 19.97
N LEU A 150 4.61 11.50 19.71
CA LEU A 150 3.50 10.79 20.32
C LEU A 150 3.49 9.30 19.93
N GLY A 151 3.70 8.99 18.65
CA GLY A 151 3.83 7.61 18.19
C GLY A 151 5.03 6.87 18.80
N LEU A 152 6.17 7.55 18.92
CA LEU A 152 7.35 7.01 19.58
C LEU A 152 7.07 6.73 21.07
N SER A 153 6.47 7.69 21.78
CA SER A 153 6.11 7.53 23.19
C SER A 153 5.15 6.37 23.43
N LEU A 154 4.14 6.19 22.58
CA LEU A 154 3.24 5.04 22.65
C LEU A 154 3.98 3.71 22.46
N THR A 155 4.92 3.67 21.50
CA THR A 155 5.74 2.47 21.26
C THR A 155 6.59 2.14 22.48
N VAL A 156 7.25 3.15 23.05
CA VAL A 156 8.07 3.00 24.26
C VAL A 156 7.23 2.54 25.44
N LEU A 157 6.05 3.13 25.67
CA LEU A 157 5.14 2.74 26.75
C LEU A 157 4.67 1.29 26.60
N LEU A 158 4.30 0.88 25.39
CA LEU A 158 3.87 -0.49 25.11
C LEU A 158 4.99 -1.51 25.39
N VAL A 159 6.20 -1.22 24.91
CA VAL A 159 7.37 -2.09 25.13
C VAL A 159 7.78 -2.09 26.60
N ALA A 160 7.75 -0.94 27.28
CA ALA A 160 8.03 -0.85 28.71
C ALA A 160 7.03 -1.65 29.54
N ALA A 161 5.74 -1.59 29.21
CA ALA A 161 4.71 -2.41 29.87
C ALA A 161 4.97 -3.92 29.68
N ALA A 162 5.41 -4.34 28.49
CA ALA A 162 5.81 -5.73 28.25
C ALA A 162 7.06 -6.12 29.06
N CYS A 163 8.05 -5.22 29.17
CA CYS A 163 9.23 -5.43 30.02
C CYS A 163 8.86 -5.57 31.50
N GLU A 164 7.99 -4.70 32.03
CA GLU A 164 7.50 -4.76 33.42
C GLU A 164 6.85 -6.12 33.71
N VAL A 165 5.94 -6.57 32.84
CA VAL A 165 5.24 -7.86 33.05
C VAL A 165 6.20 -9.05 32.94
N ALA A 166 7.03 -9.08 31.89
CA ALA A 166 7.87 -10.24 31.60
C ALA A 166 9.13 -10.29 32.48
N LEU A 167 9.90 -9.21 32.53
CA LEU A 167 11.18 -9.15 33.22
C LEU A 167 11.00 -8.96 34.73
N ASP A 168 10.21 -7.97 35.13
CA ASP A 168 10.09 -7.61 36.54
C ASP A 168 9.10 -8.52 37.27
N LEU A 169 7.81 -8.48 36.93
CA LEU A 169 6.79 -9.24 37.65
C LEU A 169 6.97 -10.76 37.53
N THR A 170 7.25 -11.25 36.32
CA THR A 170 7.31 -12.71 36.07
C THR A 170 8.68 -13.30 36.38
N ALA A 171 9.74 -12.82 35.71
CA ALA A 171 11.06 -13.44 35.79
C ALA A 171 11.85 -13.03 37.03
N TRP A 172 11.73 -11.78 37.51
CA TRP A 172 12.43 -11.31 38.69
C TRP A 172 11.68 -11.64 39.98
N GLN A 173 10.46 -11.12 40.11
CA GLN A 173 9.68 -11.23 41.34
C GLN A 173 9.04 -12.60 41.51
N CYS A 174 8.18 -13.05 40.57
CA CYS A 174 7.41 -14.27 40.77
C CYS A 174 8.28 -15.53 40.73
N ALA A 175 9.13 -15.70 39.71
CA ALA A 175 10.03 -16.85 39.64
C ALA A 175 11.05 -16.89 40.80
N GLY A 176 11.44 -15.72 41.32
CA GLY A 176 12.35 -15.63 42.48
C GLY A 176 11.71 -15.91 43.84
N THR A 177 10.38 -15.88 43.93
CA THR A 177 9.64 -15.97 45.20
C THR A 177 8.90 -17.30 45.31
N ALA A 178 9.21 -18.08 46.35
CA ALA A 178 8.64 -19.42 46.57
C ALA A 178 7.10 -19.39 46.54
N ALA A 179 6.47 -18.50 47.30
CA ALA A 179 5.01 -18.39 47.39
C ALA A 179 4.32 -18.03 46.06
N CYS A 180 5.01 -17.34 45.13
CA CYS A 180 4.42 -17.03 43.81
C CYS A 180 4.61 -18.17 42.82
N ALA A 181 5.77 -18.83 42.85
CA ALA A 181 6.12 -19.95 41.98
C ALA A 181 5.41 -21.25 42.38
N GLU A 182 5.05 -21.41 43.65
CA GLU A 182 4.31 -22.56 44.16
C GLU A 182 2.96 -22.71 43.43
N GLY A 183 2.70 -23.91 42.90
CA GLY A 183 1.51 -24.19 42.08
C GLY A 183 1.58 -23.72 40.62
N ARG A 184 2.64 -23.03 40.18
CA ARG A 184 2.84 -22.61 38.78
C ARG A 184 3.88 -23.49 38.08
N ALA A 185 3.46 -24.69 37.66
CA ALA A 185 4.35 -25.67 37.02
C ALA A 185 5.15 -25.11 35.82
N TRP A 186 4.58 -24.18 35.05
CA TRP A 186 5.24 -23.54 33.91
C TRP A 186 6.41 -22.62 34.30
N LEU A 187 6.47 -22.15 35.56
CA LEU A 187 7.61 -21.41 36.12
C LEU A 187 8.61 -22.31 36.85
N GLY A 188 8.32 -23.60 36.99
CA GLY A 188 9.06 -24.52 37.86
C GLY A 188 10.54 -24.66 37.48
N PHE A 189 10.87 -24.59 36.19
CA PHE A 189 12.27 -24.65 35.71
C PHE A 189 13.03 -23.33 35.87
N LEU A 190 12.32 -22.21 36.05
CA LEU A 190 12.92 -20.88 36.28
C LEU A 190 13.05 -20.54 37.75
N SER A 191 12.31 -21.22 38.63
CA SER A 191 12.32 -20.94 40.06
C SER A 191 13.39 -21.76 40.80
N PRO A 192 14.28 -21.10 41.56
CA PRO A 192 15.30 -21.79 42.36
C PRO A 192 14.71 -22.64 43.49
N HIS A 193 13.45 -22.40 43.86
CA HIS A 193 12.79 -23.13 44.95
C HIS A 193 12.23 -24.48 44.51
N THR A 194 11.75 -24.58 43.27
CA THR A 194 11.19 -25.82 42.70
C THR A 194 12.24 -26.67 41.97
N SER A 195 13.26 -26.03 41.39
CA SER A 195 14.37 -26.71 40.68
C SER A 195 15.74 -26.24 41.18
N PRO A 196 16.12 -26.54 42.43
CA PRO A 196 17.35 -26.00 43.02
C PRO A 196 18.59 -26.41 42.22
N GLY A 197 19.45 -25.44 41.91
CA GLY A 197 20.72 -25.68 41.21
C GLY A 197 20.60 -25.90 39.69
N ASP A 198 19.40 -25.82 39.11
CA ASP A 198 19.21 -25.98 37.67
C ASP A 198 19.70 -24.75 36.89
N TRP A 199 20.12 -24.97 35.64
CA TRP A 199 20.78 -23.99 34.78
C TRP A 199 19.96 -22.71 34.58
N TRP A 200 18.63 -22.83 34.47
CA TRP A 200 17.70 -21.74 34.16
C TRP A 200 17.33 -20.88 35.37
N THR A 201 17.62 -21.32 36.58
CA THR A 201 17.26 -20.61 37.82
C THR A 201 18.14 -19.39 38.08
N GLN A 202 19.29 -19.28 37.41
CA GLN A 202 20.18 -18.13 37.54
C GLN A 202 19.49 -16.83 37.10
N PRO A 203 19.58 -15.73 37.89
CA PRO A 203 18.84 -14.50 37.61
C PRO A 203 19.06 -13.92 36.21
N GLY A 204 20.30 -13.94 35.72
CA GLY A 204 20.60 -13.43 34.38
C GLY A 204 19.95 -14.24 33.25
N ARG A 205 19.83 -15.56 33.41
CA ARG A 205 19.31 -16.45 32.36
C ARG A 205 17.79 -16.42 32.27
N ARG A 206 17.11 -16.42 33.41
CA ARG A 206 15.64 -16.24 33.43
C ARG A 206 15.23 -14.89 32.85
N LEU A 207 15.98 -13.82 33.14
CA LEU A 207 15.75 -12.50 32.56
C LEU A 207 16.03 -12.49 31.05
N ALA A 208 17.11 -13.14 30.60
CA ALA A 208 17.41 -13.28 29.18
C ALA A 208 16.32 -14.03 28.41
N LEU A 209 15.78 -15.10 29.00
CA LEU A 209 14.64 -15.82 28.41
C LEU A 209 13.38 -14.94 28.38
N ALA A 210 13.08 -14.22 29.45
CA ALA A 210 11.93 -13.34 29.51
C ALA A 210 12.04 -12.14 28.56
N ALA A 211 13.26 -11.68 28.23
CA ALA A 211 13.50 -10.62 27.25
C ALA A 211 13.08 -11.01 25.82
N LEU A 212 12.86 -12.30 25.53
CA LEU A 212 12.28 -12.74 24.27
C LEU A 212 10.88 -12.16 24.05
N VAL A 213 10.11 -11.89 25.11
CA VAL A 213 8.76 -11.32 25.00
C VAL A 213 8.77 -9.89 24.43
N PRO A 214 9.45 -8.90 25.06
CA PRO A 214 9.52 -7.56 24.48
C PRO A 214 10.27 -7.53 23.14
N ALA A 215 11.27 -8.40 22.92
CA ALA A 215 11.94 -8.52 21.63
C ALA A 215 10.99 -9.00 20.52
N ALA A 216 10.21 -10.05 20.79
CA ALA A 216 9.20 -10.56 19.86
C ALA A 216 8.12 -9.52 19.57
N LEU A 217 7.70 -8.74 20.57
CA LEU A 217 6.76 -7.64 20.39
C LEU A 217 7.31 -6.56 19.44
N VAL A 218 8.56 -6.14 19.62
CA VAL A 218 9.21 -5.16 18.73
C VAL A 218 9.33 -5.70 17.30
N LEU A 219 9.75 -6.96 17.15
CA LEU A 219 9.83 -7.62 15.84
C LEU A 219 8.46 -7.74 15.17
N LEU A 220 7.41 -8.05 15.94
CA LEU A 220 6.04 -8.11 15.44
C LEU A 220 5.56 -6.74 14.97
N LEU A 221 5.79 -5.68 15.75
CA LEU A 221 5.43 -4.31 15.35
C LEU A 221 6.18 -3.87 14.09
N TRP A 222 7.47 -4.17 14.01
CA TRP A 222 8.28 -3.93 12.82
C TRP A 222 7.73 -4.69 11.60
N PHE A 223 7.43 -5.98 11.76
CA PHE A 223 6.88 -6.82 10.70
C PHE A 223 5.53 -6.30 10.20
N LEU A 224 4.63 -5.94 11.12
CA LEU A 224 3.32 -5.36 10.79
C LEU A 224 3.47 -4.04 10.04
N ALA A 225 4.34 -3.14 10.51
CA ALA A 225 4.59 -1.86 9.86
C ALA A 225 5.22 -2.04 8.47
N HIS A 226 6.13 -2.99 8.30
CA HIS A 226 6.75 -3.28 7.01
C HIS A 226 5.76 -3.88 6.03
N LYS A 227 4.93 -4.83 6.48
CA LYS A 227 3.89 -5.46 5.67
C LYS A 227 2.87 -4.43 5.17
N THR A 228 2.37 -3.56 6.05
CA THR A 228 1.38 -2.54 5.66
C THR A 228 1.96 -1.50 4.70
N TRP A 229 3.20 -1.06 4.95
CA TRP A 229 3.89 -0.14 4.06
C TRP A 229 4.11 -0.73 2.66
N SER A 230 4.58 -1.97 2.58
CA SER A 230 4.83 -2.66 1.31
C SER A 230 3.54 -2.91 0.52
N ALA A 231 2.44 -3.26 1.18
CA ALA A 231 1.19 -3.61 0.51
C ALA A 231 0.41 -2.39 0.00
N TYR A 232 0.33 -1.33 0.82
CA TYR A 232 -0.60 -0.22 0.57
C TYR A 232 0.08 1.12 0.27
N GLU A 233 1.20 1.44 0.94
CA GLU A 233 1.81 2.77 0.83
C GLU A 233 2.79 2.89 -0.34
N ASN A 234 3.41 1.79 -0.77
CA ASN A 234 4.34 1.75 -1.89
C ASN A 234 3.69 1.58 -3.27
N GLN A 235 2.35 1.58 -3.33
CA GLN A 235 1.61 1.55 -4.59
C GLN A 235 1.96 2.81 -5.39
N ARG A 236 2.64 2.63 -6.52
CA ARG A 236 2.89 3.73 -7.46
C ARG A 236 1.58 4.05 -8.17
N PRO A 237 1.24 5.33 -8.38
CA PRO A 237 0.10 5.66 -9.22
C PRO A 237 0.29 5.04 -10.61
N LEU A 238 -0.75 4.39 -11.11
CA LEU A 238 -0.71 3.75 -12.42
C LEU A 238 -0.28 4.79 -13.47
N PRO A 239 0.70 4.46 -14.34
CA PRO A 239 1.11 5.38 -15.39
C PRO A 239 -0.09 5.70 -16.28
N ALA A 240 -0.21 6.96 -16.70
CA ALA A 240 -1.16 7.32 -17.74
C ALA A 240 -0.86 6.46 -18.96
N SER A 241 -1.90 5.87 -19.58
CA SER A 241 -1.79 5.21 -20.88
C SER A 241 -1.32 6.25 -21.88
N THR A 242 -0.01 6.29 -22.14
CA THR A 242 0.54 7.06 -23.25
C THR A 242 0.32 6.24 -24.51
N ASP A 243 -0.92 6.18 -24.99
CA ASP A 243 -1.24 5.73 -26.35
C ASP A 243 -0.90 6.83 -27.36
N ASP A 244 0.26 7.46 -27.19
CA ASP A 244 0.80 8.43 -28.14
C ASP A 244 2.31 8.21 -28.26
N THR A 245 2.69 7.29 -29.14
CA THR A 245 4.00 7.32 -29.82
C THR A 245 3.93 6.59 -31.15
N GLY A 246 3.15 7.17 -32.06
CA GLY A 246 3.45 7.21 -33.50
C GLY A 246 4.28 8.46 -33.87
N SER A 247 5.11 8.99 -32.97
CA SER A 247 6.00 10.12 -33.27
C SER A 247 7.30 9.94 -32.50
N ALA A 248 8.34 9.52 -33.23
CA ALA A 248 9.70 9.40 -32.74
C ALA A 248 10.17 10.73 -32.13
N PRO A 249 10.90 10.72 -31.01
CA PRO A 249 11.53 11.92 -30.50
C PRO A 249 12.64 12.35 -31.45
N ASP A 250 12.55 13.58 -31.96
CA ASP A 250 13.66 14.22 -32.66
C ASP A 250 14.92 14.17 -31.77
N ALA A 251 15.93 13.47 -32.28
CA ALA A 251 17.24 13.36 -31.66
C ALA A 251 17.93 14.73 -31.68
N GLY A 252 17.71 15.55 -30.64
CA GLY A 252 18.28 16.89 -30.63
C GLY A 252 17.96 17.76 -29.42
N ALA A 253 17.90 17.23 -28.20
CA ALA A 253 17.88 18.08 -27.00
C ALA A 253 18.69 17.45 -25.86
N THR A 254 19.82 18.08 -25.58
CA THR A 254 20.77 17.80 -24.51
C THR A 254 20.10 17.62 -23.15
N ALA A 255 20.47 16.52 -22.49
CA ALA A 255 20.08 16.14 -21.13
C ALA A 255 20.60 17.12 -20.09
N THR A 256 19.78 18.11 -19.71
CA THR A 256 19.91 18.86 -18.43
C THR A 256 18.63 19.65 -18.17
N ALA A 257 17.57 18.98 -17.72
CA ALA A 257 16.46 19.63 -17.03
C ALA A 257 15.97 18.73 -15.89
N PRO A 258 15.78 19.27 -14.67
CA PRO A 258 15.27 18.50 -13.55
C PRO A 258 13.86 17.97 -13.88
N ALA A 259 13.54 16.75 -13.44
CA ALA A 259 12.28 16.03 -13.66
C ALA A 259 11.00 16.74 -13.14
N HIS A 260 11.09 18.00 -12.73
CA HIS A 260 9.98 18.83 -12.26
C HIS A 260 9.25 19.61 -13.36
N GLU A 261 9.75 19.60 -14.61
CA GLU A 261 9.14 20.32 -15.74
C GLU A 261 8.64 19.41 -16.88
N ALA A 262 8.63 18.09 -16.68
CA ALA A 262 7.98 17.18 -17.62
C ALA A 262 6.48 17.53 -17.68
N LYS A 263 6.03 18.03 -18.84
CA LYS A 263 4.65 18.42 -19.12
C LYS A 263 3.77 17.17 -18.98
N VAL A 264 3.13 17.01 -17.82
CA VAL A 264 2.21 15.90 -17.55
C VAL A 264 1.10 15.94 -18.61
N PRO A 265 0.85 14.85 -19.36
CA PRO A 265 -0.23 14.79 -20.35
C PRO A 265 -1.55 15.24 -19.72
N ARG A 266 -2.35 16.02 -20.45
CA ARG A 266 -3.62 16.58 -19.92
C ARG A 266 -4.56 15.49 -19.41
N ASP A 267 -4.50 14.33 -20.04
CA ASP A 267 -5.33 13.16 -19.77
C ASP A 267 -4.81 12.29 -18.62
N THR A 268 -3.80 12.76 -17.87
CA THR A 268 -3.34 12.04 -16.66
C THR A 268 -4.39 12.21 -15.56
N PRO A 269 -4.95 11.09 -15.03
CA PRO A 269 -5.89 11.12 -13.91
C PRO A 269 -5.36 11.98 -12.77
N ALA A 270 -6.21 12.79 -12.15
CA ALA A 270 -5.79 13.68 -11.06
C ALA A 270 -5.09 12.91 -9.92
N LEU A 271 -5.54 11.68 -9.64
CA LEU A 271 -4.95 10.76 -8.66
C LEU A 271 -3.53 10.29 -9.03
N ALA A 272 -3.19 10.27 -10.32
CA ALA A 272 -1.89 9.86 -10.82
C ALA A 272 -0.88 11.01 -10.92
N ARG A 273 -1.32 12.25 -10.72
CA ARG A 273 -0.45 13.42 -10.82
C ARG A 273 0.57 13.48 -9.67
N PRO A 274 1.85 13.75 -9.95
CA PRO A 274 2.88 13.92 -8.93
C PRO A 274 2.45 14.97 -7.89
N GLY A 275 2.47 14.60 -6.61
CA GLY A 275 2.16 15.50 -5.50
C GLY A 275 0.69 15.56 -5.07
N PHE A 276 -0.24 14.92 -5.80
CA PHE A 276 -1.66 14.83 -5.40
C PHE A 276 -1.82 14.27 -3.98
N TRP A 277 -1.21 13.12 -3.70
CA TRP A 277 -1.26 12.43 -2.40
C TRP A 277 -0.41 13.12 -1.32
N TYR A 278 0.67 13.79 -1.71
CA TYR A 278 1.62 14.41 -0.77
C TYR A 278 1.40 15.91 -0.53
N GLY A 279 0.31 16.48 -1.08
CA GLY A 279 -0.04 17.90 -0.90
C GLY A 279 1.00 18.88 -1.45
N ARG A 280 1.95 18.44 -2.28
CA ARG A 280 2.80 19.30 -3.11
C ARG A 280 2.00 19.60 -4.36
N ARG A 281 1.75 20.88 -4.64
CA ARG A 281 0.89 21.24 -5.77
C ARG A 281 1.56 20.95 -7.11
N ILE A 282 0.69 20.50 -8.00
CA ILE A 282 0.67 20.64 -9.46
C ILE A 282 0.39 22.12 -9.79
#